data_AF-A0A7W7KFT2-F1
#
_entry.id   AF-A0A7W7KFT2-F1
#
_cell.length_a   1.000
_cell.length_b   1.000
_cell.length_c   1.000
_cell.angle_alpha   90.00
_cell.angle_beta   90.00
_cell.angle_gamma   90.00
#
_symmetry.space_group_name_H-M   'P 1'
#
loop_
_entity.id
_entity.type
_entity.pdbx_description
1 polymer ?
#
loop_
_entity_poly.entity_id
_entity_poly.type
_entity_poly.pdbx_seq_one_letter_code
_entity_poly.pdbx_strand_id
1 'polypeptide(L)'
;MMISKRHAILRQIPCDSNLIHQVAERPVRVGIVLDEARIARTGELVHNQTIMIDERLHDWEWANGNFRWYSHFVGAGEAENVILVFELENREVCRTCGQTFLQEKSFHYHCEGCKPKAKT
;
A
#
# COMPACT_ATOMS: atom_id res chain seq x y z
N MET A 1 6.42 3.14 -7.78
CA MET A 1 6.70 2.66 -6.40
C MET A 1 5.79 3.38 -5.43
N MET A 2 5.10 2.66 -4.54
CA MET A 2 4.22 3.26 -3.53
C MET A 2 4.95 3.38 -2.19
N ILE A 3 4.91 4.58 -1.61
CA ILE A 3 5.45 4.86 -0.27
C ILE A 3 4.29 5.27 0.64
N SER A 4 4.14 4.58 1.77
CA SER A 4 3.25 4.99 2.85
C SER A 4 3.85 6.17 3.60
N LYS A 5 3.15 7.31 3.61
CA LYS A 5 3.50 8.47 4.44
C LYS A 5 2.85 8.41 5.81
N ARG A 6 1.65 7.84 5.86
CA ARG A 6 0.89 7.66 7.08
C ARG A 6 0.02 6.41 6.98
N HIS A 7 0.17 5.55 7.96
CA HIS A 7 -0.61 4.32 8.08
C HIS A 7 -0.82 3.94 9.54
N ALA A 8 -1.77 3.04 9.77
CA ALA A 8 -1.91 2.29 11.00
C ALA A 8 -1.85 0.79 10.69
N ILE A 9 -1.47 -0.03 11.66
CA ILE A 9 -1.55 -1.49 11.56
C ILE A 9 -2.52 -1.97 12.63
N LEU A 10 -3.62 -2.58 12.19
CA LEU A 10 -4.51 -3.34 13.05
C LEU A 10 -3.92 -4.74 13.23
N ARG A 11 -3.86 -5.21 14.48
CA ARG A 11 -3.17 -6.47 14.83
C ARG A 11 -4.16 -7.60 14.96
N GLN A 12 -3.82 -8.75 14.38
CA GLN A 12 -4.53 -10.01 14.58
C GLN A 12 -6.04 -9.85 14.39
N ILE A 13 -6.42 -9.20 13.29
CA ILE A 13 -7.81 -8.95 12.96
C ILE A 13 -8.36 -10.17 12.22
N PRO A 14 -9.47 -10.77 12.68
CA PRO A 14 -10.13 -11.85 11.97
C PRO A 14 -10.66 -11.40 10.61
N CYS A 15 -10.53 -12.27 9.60
CA CYS A 15 -11.16 -12.12 8.30
C CYS A 15 -12.66 -12.39 8.43
N ASP A 16 -13.46 -11.33 8.63
CA ASP A 16 -14.91 -11.42 8.86
C ASP A 16 -15.62 -10.12 8.45
N SER A 17 -16.57 -10.24 7.53
CA SER A 17 -17.40 -9.11 7.06
C SER A 17 -18.38 -8.59 8.11
N ASN A 18 -18.66 -9.35 9.16
CA ASN A 18 -19.54 -8.93 10.25
C ASN A 18 -18.81 -8.15 11.34
N LEU A 19 -17.49 -8.22 11.39
CA LEU A 19 -16.69 -7.54 12.41
C LEU A 19 -16.43 -6.09 12.00
N ILE A 20 -16.75 -5.16 12.90
CA ILE A 20 -16.59 -3.73 12.68
C ILE A 20 -15.46 -3.19 13.56
N HIS A 21 -14.49 -2.54 12.92
CA HIS A 21 -13.44 -1.78 13.57
C HIS A 21 -13.71 -0.29 13.43
N GLN A 22 -13.45 0.46 14.50
CA GLN A 22 -13.56 1.92 14.48
C GLN A 22 -12.29 2.52 13.89
N VAL A 23 -12.42 3.15 12.72
CA VAL A 23 -11.33 3.81 12.00
C VAL A 23 -11.84 5.17 11.56
N ALA A 24 -11.43 6.24 12.24
CA ALA A 24 -12.02 7.58 12.06
C ALA A 24 -11.89 8.15 10.64
N GLU A 25 -10.81 7.81 9.95
CA GLU A 25 -10.51 8.28 8.59
C GLU A 25 -10.64 7.12 7.59
N ARG A 26 -11.09 7.42 6.38
CA ARG A 26 -11.13 6.43 5.31
C ARG A 26 -9.71 6.13 4.80
N PRO A 27 -9.23 4.87 4.83
CA PRO A 27 -7.96 4.53 4.21
C PRO A 27 -8.03 4.64 2.68
N VAL A 28 -6.92 5.03 2.06
CA VAL A 28 -6.71 5.05 0.60
C VAL A 28 -6.22 3.69 0.07
N ARG A 29 -5.63 2.87 0.93
CA ARG A 29 -5.18 1.51 0.62
C ARG A 29 -5.26 0.64 1.88
N VAL A 30 -5.61 -0.62 1.69
CA VAL A 30 -5.63 -1.64 2.74
C VAL A 30 -4.86 -2.86 2.22
N GLY A 31 -4.28 -3.62 3.14
CA GLY A 31 -3.65 -4.88 2.80
C GLY A 31 -3.19 -5.65 4.02
N ILE A 32 -2.70 -6.86 3.78
CA ILE A 32 -2.08 -7.72 4.79
C ILE A 32 -0.59 -7.40 4.86
N VAL A 33 -0.04 -7.32 6.06
CA VAL A 33 1.38 -7.05 6.30
C VAL A 33 2.20 -8.32 6.12
N LEU A 34 3.18 -8.31 5.21
CA LEU A 34 4.12 -9.41 4.99
C LEU A 34 5.51 -9.12 5.57
N ASP A 35 5.97 -7.86 5.47
CA ASP A 35 7.28 -7.42 6.00
C ASP A 35 7.14 -6.04 6.65
N GLU A 36 6.74 -6.04 7.91
CA GLU A 36 6.60 -4.82 8.69
C GLU A 36 7.93 -4.09 8.89
N ALA A 37 9.01 -4.83 9.09
CA ALA A 37 10.32 -4.23 9.35
C ALA A 37 10.81 -3.40 8.16
N ARG A 38 10.53 -3.84 6.94
CA ARG A 38 10.80 -3.04 5.74
C ARG A 38 9.87 -1.84 5.65
N ILE A 39 8.57 -2.00 5.89
CA ILE A 39 7.61 -0.87 5.90
C ILE A 39 8.03 0.19 6.90
N ALA A 40 8.39 -0.19 8.13
CA ALA A 40 8.80 0.73 9.18
C ALA A 40 10.09 1.49 8.82
N ARG A 41 11.03 0.83 8.12
CA ARG A 41 12.30 1.44 7.71
C ARG A 41 12.21 2.34 6.48
N THR A 42 11.39 1.97 5.49
CA THR A 42 11.41 2.61 4.17
C THR A 42 10.08 3.22 3.75
N GLY A 43 8.99 2.84 4.41
CA GLY A 43 7.62 3.15 3.98
C GLY A 43 7.18 2.40 2.72
N GLU A 44 8.02 1.52 2.15
CA GLU A 44 7.73 0.89 0.86
C GLU A 44 6.56 -0.10 0.92
N LEU A 45 5.60 0.11 0.04
CA LEU A 45 4.46 -0.77 -0.18
C LEU A 45 4.62 -1.49 -1.52
N VAL A 46 5.18 -2.68 -1.48
CA VAL A 46 5.42 -3.54 -2.64
C VAL A 46 4.52 -4.76 -2.51
N HIS A 47 3.57 -4.88 -3.44
CA HIS A 47 2.67 -6.02 -3.51
C HIS A 47 3.45 -7.33 -3.59
N ASN A 48 3.04 -8.34 -2.82
CA ASN A 48 3.68 -9.65 -2.70
C ASN A 48 5.11 -9.63 -2.11
N GLN A 49 5.56 -8.52 -1.52
CA GLN A 49 6.84 -8.46 -0.81
C GLN A 49 6.70 -7.85 0.57
N THR A 50 6.11 -6.66 0.68
CA THR A 50 5.89 -6.00 1.96
C THR A 50 4.44 -6.05 2.40
N ILE A 51 3.52 -6.02 1.43
CA ILE A 51 2.08 -6.13 1.68
C ILE A 51 1.40 -7.03 0.64
N MET A 52 0.34 -7.74 1.02
CA MET A 52 -0.67 -8.24 0.10
C MET A 52 -1.74 -7.14 -0.04
N ILE A 53 -2.04 -6.68 -1.25
CA ILE A 53 -2.96 -5.53 -1.43
C ILE A 53 -4.37 -6.07 -1.55
N ASP A 54 -5.26 -5.55 -0.70
CA ASP A 54 -6.68 -5.84 -0.72
C ASP A 54 -7.44 -4.84 -1.60
N GLU A 55 -8.31 -5.36 -2.46
CA GLU A 55 -9.16 -4.57 -3.32
C GLU A 55 -10.38 -4.00 -2.58
N ARG A 56 -10.64 -2.71 -2.79
CA ARG A 56 -11.73 -1.99 -2.12
C ARG A 56 -13.13 -2.55 -2.40
N LEU A 57 -13.36 -3.16 -3.57
CA LEU A 57 -14.70 -3.66 -3.92
C LEU A 57 -15.00 -5.03 -3.30
N HIS A 58 -13.95 -5.77 -2.92
CA HIS A 58 -14.06 -7.20 -2.65
C HIS A 58 -13.50 -7.61 -1.28
N ASP A 59 -12.60 -6.82 -0.69
CA ASP A 59 -11.82 -7.30 0.47
C ASP A 59 -12.03 -6.44 1.73
N TRP A 60 -12.55 -5.22 1.58
CA TRP A 60 -12.80 -4.33 2.71
C TRP A 60 -13.81 -3.24 2.38
N GLU A 61 -14.47 -2.74 3.42
CA GLU A 61 -15.39 -1.62 3.33
C GLU A 61 -15.05 -0.59 4.41
N TRP A 62 -15.23 0.69 4.08
CA TRP A 62 -15.25 1.76 5.07
C TRP A 62 -16.45 2.67 4.82
N ALA A 63 -17.25 2.90 5.86
CA ALA A 63 -18.37 3.84 5.83
C ALA A 63 -18.54 4.53 7.19
N ASN A 64 -18.43 5.86 7.21
CA ASN A 64 -18.71 6.70 8.39
C ASN A 64 -17.99 6.23 9.67
N GLY A 65 -16.70 5.90 9.56
CA GLY A 65 -15.89 5.44 10.70
C GLY A 65 -15.94 3.93 10.95
N ASN A 66 -16.86 3.20 10.32
CA ASN A 66 -16.98 1.76 10.43
C ASN A 66 -16.16 1.08 9.33
N PHE A 67 -15.13 0.35 9.72
CA PHE A 67 -14.27 -0.43 8.84
C PHE A 67 -14.57 -1.92 8.98
N ARG A 68 -14.67 -2.62 7.85
CA ARG A 68 -14.81 -4.08 7.76
C ARG A 68 -13.73 -4.64 6.86
N TRP A 69 -13.18 -5.79 7.22
CA TRP A 69 -12.13 -6.46 6.46
C TRP A 69 -12.42 -7.96 6.37
N TYR A 70 -12.36 -8.51 5.16
CA TYR A 70 -12.82 -9.86 4.85
C TYR A 70 -12.09 -10.45 3.63
N SER A 71 -10.81 -10.08 3.48
CA SER A 71 -9.90 -10.44 2.38
C SER A 71 -10.08 -11.84 1.78
N HIS A 72 -9.96 -11.94 0.45
CA HIS A 72 -9.93 -13.22 -0.26
C HIS A 72 -8.61 -14.00 -0.10
N PHE A 73 -7.56 -13.40 0.45
CA PHE A 73 -6.26 -14.05 0.63
C PHE A 73 -6.19 -14.89 1.92
N VAL A 74 -7.18 -14.76 2.80
CA VAL A 74 -7.15 -15.30 4.17
C VAL A 74 -8.40 -16.14 4.40
N GLY A 75 -8.27 -17.27 5.09
CA GLY A 75 -9.42 -18.11 5.42
C GLY A 75 -10.43 -17.38 6.31
N ALA A 76 -11.71 -17.69 6.16
CA ALA A 76 -12.74 -17.10 7.01
C ALA A 76 -12.46 -17.37 8.50
N GLY A 77 -12.42 -16.32 9.31
CA GLY A 77 -12.10 -16.38 10.75
C GLY A 77 -10.62 -16.48 11.09
N GLU A 78 -9.71 -16.66 10.12
CA GLU A 78 -8.27 -16.55 10.36
C GLU A 78 -7.89 -15.08 10.60
N ALA A 79 -6.86 -14.85 11.41
CA ALA A 79 -6.49 -13.53 11.88
C ALA A 79 -5.14 -13.08 11.32
N GLU A 80 -5.07 -11.85 10.83
CA GLU A 80 -3.86 -11.29 10.22
C GLU A 80 -3.56 -9.87 10.69
N ASN A 81 -2.34 -9.41 10.41
CA ASN A 81 -1.99 -8.00 10.60
C ASN A 81 -2.38 -7.20 9.36
N VAL A 82 -3.28 -6.23 9.52
CA VAL A 82 -3.85 -5.46 8.42
C VAL A 82 -3.34 -4.03 8.47
N ILE A 83 -2.70 -3.56 7.40
CA ILE A 83 -2.27 -2.18 7.25
C ILE A 83 -3.39 -1.34 6.63
N LEU A 84 -3.67 -0.20 7.25
CA LEU A 84 -4.57 0.84 6.75
C LEU A 84 -3.71 2.06 6.38
N VAL A 85 -3.62 2.37 5.10
CA VAL A 85 -2.83 3.50 4.62
C VAL A 85 -3.77 4.68 4.37
N PHE A 86 -3.43 5.84 4.93
CA PHE A 86 -4.22 7.06 4.81
C PHE A 86 -3.59 8.08 3.86
N GLU A 87 -2.27 8.01 3.71
CA GLU A 87 -1.52 8.90 2.83
C GLU A 87 -0.44 8.14 2.06
N LEU A 88 -0.47 8.27 0.73
CA LEU A 88 0.42 7.60 -0.21
C LEU A 88 1.20 8.60 -1.04
N GLU A 89 2.47 8.29 -1.28
CA GLU A 89 3.29 8.96 -2.27
C GLU A 89 3.67 7.97 -3.37
N ASN A 90 3.28 8.27 -4.60
CA ASN A 90 3.66 7.50 -5.78
C ASN A 90 4.96 8.08 -6.36
N ARG A 91 5.98 7.23 -6.47
CA ARG A 91 7.27 7.55 -7.06
C ARG A 91 7.49 6.77 -8.33
N GLU A 92 7.74 7.45 -9.43
CA GLU A 92 8.21 6.82 -10.65
C GLU A 92 9.74 6.82 -10.70
N VAL A 93 10.34 5.72 -11.12
CA VAL A 93 11.80 5.60 -11.23
C VAL A 93 12.16 5.30 -12.67
N CYS A 94 12.95 6.17 -13.29
CA CYS A 94 13.46 5.95 -14.64
C CYS A 94 14.46 4.79 -14.63
N ARG A 95 14.15 3.71 -15.35
CA ARG A 95 15.03 2.53 -15.44
C ARG A 95 16.31 2.80 -16.23
N THR A 96 16.35 3.86 -17.03
CA THR A 96 17.50 4.20 -17.88
C THR A 96 18.58 4.98 -17.11
N CYS A 97 18.19 5.95 -16.29
CA CYS A 97 19.15 6.80 -15.56
C CYS A 97 19.04 6.71 -14.03
N GLY A 98 18.03 6.02 -13.50
CA GLY A 98 17.78 5.86 -12.06
C GLY A 98 17.21 7.11 -11.37
N GLN A 99 16.83 8.17 -12.08
CA GLN A 99 16.17 9.33 -11.46
C GLN A 99 14.77 8.96 -10.95
N THR A 100 14.38 9.56 -9.82
CA THR A 100 13.08 9.34 -9.18
C THR A 100 12.22 10.60 -9.31
N PHE A 101 10.94 10.42 -9.62
CA PHE A 101 9.97 11.47 -9.90
C PHE A 101 8.73 11.26 -9.05
N LEU A 102 8.15 12.35 -8.54
CA LEU A 102 6.89 12.32 -7.77
C LEU A 102 5.65 12.51 -8.65
N GLN A 103 5.84 12.97 -9.88
CA GLN A 103 4.77 13.28 -10.81
C GLN A 103 4.95 12.48 -12.09
N GLU A 104 3.90 11.80 -12.52
CA GLU A 104 3.87 10.98 -13.73
C GLU A 104 4.21 11.79 -14.99
N LYS A 105 3.68 13.02 -15.11
CA LYS A 105 4.00 13.91 -16.24
C LYS A 105 5.50 14.20 -16.33
N SER A 106 6.14 14.54 -15.22
CA SER A 106 7.58 14.81 -15.16
C SER A 106 8.40 13.57 -15.49
N PHE A 107 7.95 12.39 -15.05
CA PHE A 107 8.55 11.13 -15.43
C PHE A 107 8.43 10.87 -16.94
N HIS A 108 7.27 11.12 -17.54
CA HIS A 108 7.04 10.91 -18.97
C HIS A 108 7.95 11.79 -19.83
N TYR A 109 7.94 13.10 -19.59
CA TYR A 109 8.82 14.05 -20.30
C TYR A 109 10.31 13.71 -20.13
N HIS A 110 10.69 13.22 -18.96
CA HIS A 110 12.06 12.76 -18.74
C HIS A 110 12.39 11.52 -19.58
N CYS A 111 11.51 10.51 -19.59
CA CYS A 111 11.73 9.27 -20.31
C CYS A 111 11.83 9.47 -21.84
N GLU A 112 11.11 10.42 -22.42
CA GLU A 112 11.20 10.76 -23.85
C GLU A 112 12.60 11.26 -24.28
N GLY A 113 13.33 11.92 -23.37
CA GLY A 113 14.67 12.48 -23.63
C GLY A 113 15.83 11.75 -22.95
N CYS A 114 15.56 10.69 -22.18
CA CYS A 114 16.55 10.10 -21.28
C CYS A 114 17.63 9.30 -22.04
N LYS A 115 18.90 9.64 -21.81
CA LYS A 115 20.06 8.84 -22.24
C LYS A 115 20.59 7.98 -21.07
N PRO A 116 21.21 6.82 -21.33
CA PRO A 116 21.82 5.99 -20.27
C PRO A 116 22.85 6.80 -19.48
N LYS A 117 22.90 6.62 -18.15
CA LYS A 117 24.02 7.15 -17.37
C LYS A 117 25.31 6.50 -17.87
N ALA A 118 26.29 7.32 -18.25
CA ALA A 118 27.64 6.83 -18.53
C ALA A 118 28.14 6.07 -17.29
N LYS A 119 28.54 4.82 -17.47
CA LYS A 119 29.19 4.06 -16.41
C LYS A 119 30.55 4.70 -16.16
N THR A 120 30.69 5.42 -15.05
CA THR A 120 31.99 5.80 -14.46
C THR A 120 32.62 4.60 -13.80
#